data_AF-A0A2K3NW76-F1
#
_entry.id   AF-A0A2K3NW76-F1
#
_cell.length_a   1.000
_cell.length_b   1.000
_cell.length_c   1.000
_cell.angle_alpha   90.00
_cell.angle_beta   90.00
_cell.angle_gamma   90.00
#
_symmetry.space_group_name_H-M   'P 1'
#
loop_
_entity.id
_entity.type
_entity.pdbx_description
1 polymer ?
#
loop_
_entity_poly.entity_id
_entity_poly.type
_entity_poly.pdbx_seq_one_letter_code
_entity_poly.pdbx_strand_id
1 'polypeptide(L)'
;MSCSSHTIPHTFQSHLPQNSRTAHFIICRYRRRQVYDSVSIHRGLFKVCSFSTFGGASEFESISQRNHDEEEDDEQQIRTRASNDEDDEVDDDDEEDEEEEGSISSFVFPERWDVLGLGQAMVDFSGTVDDEFLKNLGLEKGTRKLVNHEERGRVLQAMDGCSYKAAAGGSLSNTLVALARLGSRSLRDPAINVAMAGSVASDLLGGFYREKLRRANVQFLSAPIKDATTGTVIVLTTPDAQRTMLAYQGTSSTVNFDTSLASAVSKTNILVVEGYLFELPDTIKTITKVCKEARSNGALVAVTASDVTCIERHYDHFWEIVGNYADLIFANVDEARALCNFDANESTVSVTRYLSQFVPLVSVTDGLRGSYIGVKGEAVYIPPSPCVPVDTCGAGDAYASGILYGVLRGVSDLRNIGTIAAKVAATVVAQQGTRLRISDAVKLAESFEFQLDTSVVRSDIGTV
;
A
#
# COMPACT_ATOMS: atom_id res chain seq x y z
N MET A 1 -5.23 39.62 38.91
CA MET A 1 -4.92 38.31 38.32
C MET A 1 -5.98 38.02 37.28
N SER A 2 -5.71 38.40 36.03
CA SER A 2 -6.65 38.41 34.92
C SER A 2 -6.29 37.30 33.94
N CYS A 3 -7.25 36.41 33.67
CA CYS A 3 -7.21 35.43 32.58
C CYS A 3 -7.12 36.14 31.22
N SER A 4 -6.29 35.62 30.33
CA SER A 4 -6.26 36.02 28.92
C SER A 4 -6.40 34.76 28.05
N SER A 5 -7.61 34.54 27.57
CA SER A 5 -7.93 33.66 26.44
C SER A 5 -7.60 34.42 25.15
N HIS A 6 -6.75 33.84 24.30
CA HIS A 6 -6.51 34.36 22.95
C HIS A 6 -7.26 33.52 21.94
N THR A 7 -8.30 34.12 21.37
CA THR A 7 -9.07 33.62 20.23
C THR A 7 -8.41 34.16 18.96
N ILE A 8 -8.03 33.27 18.04
CA ILE A 8 -7.49 33.62 16.70
C ILE A 8 -8.69 33.83 15.75
N PRO A 9 -8.77 34.91 14.96
CA PRO A 9 -9.91 35.15 14.09
C PRO A 9 -9.79 34.40 12.76
N HIS A 10 -10.87 33.68 12.40
CA HIS A 10 -11.12 33.13 11.08
C HIS A 10 -11.67 34.22 10.14
N THR A 11 -10.96 34.50 9.04
CA THR A 11 -11.54 34.99 7.79
C THR A 11 -10.51 34.89 6.67
N PHE A 12 -10.70 33.98 5.72
CA PHE A 12 -10.13 34.14 4.39
C PHE A 12 -11.14 33.69 3.33
N GLN A 13 -11.59 34.68 2.54
CA GLN A 13 -12.45 34.53 1.37
C GLN A 13 -11.70 33.82 0.25
N SER A 14 -12.40 32.88 -0.37
CA SER A 14 -12.00 32.09 -1.53
C SER A 14 -11.98 32.92 -2.82
N HIS A 15 -10.81 33.07 -3.43
CA HIS A 15 -10.68 33.36 -4.86
C HIS A 15 -9.62 32.42 -5.45
N LEU A 16 -10.08 31.35 -6.11
CA LEU A 16 -9.27 30.46 -6.94
C LEU A 16 -9.42 30.87 -8.41
N PRO A 17 -8.33 31.10 -9.16
CA PRO A 17 -8.37 31.01 -10.61
C PRO A 17 -8.21 29.56 -11.07
N GLN A 18 -9.12 29.10 -11.92
CA GLN A 18 -8.96 27.87 -12.69
C GLN A 18 -7.83 28.05 -13.70
N ASN A 19 -6.81 27.19 -13.65
CA ASN A 19 -6.02 26.81 -14.82
C ASN A 19 -5.23 25.53 -14.53
N SER A 20 -5.59 24.44 -15.21
CA SER A 20 -4.88 23.16 -15.15
C SER A 20 -3.47 23.34 -15.72
N ARG A 21 -2.44 23.00 -14.94
CA ARG A 21 -1.05 22.89 -15.40
C ARG A 21 -0.49 21.56 -14.93
N THR A 22 0.04 20.78 -15.86
CA THR A 22 0.72 19.51 -15.60
C THR A 22 1.96 19.76 -14.74
N ALA A 23 1.98 19.20 -13.53
CA ALA A 23 3.13 19.27 -12.63
C ALA A 23 4.16 18.21 -13.05
N HIS A 24 5.24 18.63 -13.72
CA HIS A 24 6.38 17.75 -13.98
C HIS A 24 7.24 17.62 -12.72
N PHE A 25 7.42 16.39 -12.24
CA PHE A 25 8.38 16.07 -11.20
C PHE A 25 9.61 15.39 -11.82
N ILE A 26 10.80 15.88 -11.47
CA ILE A 26 12.07 15.19 -11.77
C ILE A 26 12.41 14.36 -10.54
N ILE A 27 12.04 13.08 -10.54
CA ILE A 27 12.70 12.09 -9.68
C ILE A 27 14.06 11.87 -10.32
N CYS A 28 15.13 12.39 -9.71
CA CYS A 28 16.47 12.18 -10.21
C CYS A 28 16.75 10.67 -10.25
N ARG A 29 16.97 10.12 -11.45
CA ARG A 29 17.38 8.72 -11.65
C ARG A 29 18.54 8.40 -10.71
N TYR A 30 18.36 7.39 -9.86
CA TYR A 30 19.46 6.84 -9.07
C TYR A 30 20.42 6.14 -10.04
N ARG A 31 21.45 6.84 -10.50
CA ARG A 31 22.51 6.23 -11.31
C ARG A 31 23.43 5.46 -10.35
N ARG A 32 23.41 4.12 -10.43
CA ARG A 32 24.44 3.26 -9.82
C ARG A 32 25.82 3.82 -10.18
N ARG A 33 26.51 4.44 -9.22
CA ARG A 33 27.93 4.77 -9.34
C ARG A 33 28.70 3.63 -8.68
N GLN A 34 29.41 2.84 -9.48
CA GLN A 34 30.59 2.14 -8.98
C GLN A 34 31.57 3.20 -8.51
N VAL A 35 31.85 3.24 -7.21
CA VAL A 35 32.85 4.15 -6.63
C VAL A 35 34.11 3.32 -6.37
N TYR A 36 35.15 3.58 -7.15
CA TYR A 36 36.53 3.37 -6.74
C TYR A 36 36.95 4.57 -5.87
N ASP A 37 37.72 4.28 -4.82
CA ASP A 37 38.16 5.17 -3.74
C ASP A 37 38.44 6.63 -4.10
N SER A 38 37.87 7.56 -3.33
CA SER A 38 38.59 8.46 -2.42
C SER A 38 37.73 9.68 -1.99
N VAL A 39 38.00 10.11 -0.76
CA VAL A 39 37.34 11.11 0.08
C VAL A 39 37.03 12.45 -0.63
N SER A 40 35.76 12.87 -0.64
CA SER A 40 35.32 14.24 -0.29
C SER A 40 33.79 14.34 -0.25
N ILE A 41 33.22 14.63 0.92
CA ILE A 41 31.77 14.80 1.12
C ILE A 41 31.41 16.26 0.77
N HIS A 42 30.89 16.49 -0.43
CA HIS A 42 30.17 17.73 -0.76
C HIS A 42 28.66 17.53 -0.57
N ARG A 43 28.09 18.32 0.34
CA ARG A 43 26.64 18.45 0.59
C ARG A 43 25.94 18.98 -0.66
N GLY A 44 25.06 18.18 -1.25
CA GLY A 44 24.08 18.64 -2.24
C GLY A 44 22.83 19.17 -1.54
N LEU A 45 22.69 20.49 -1.46
CA LEU A 45 21.43 21.16 -1.12
C LEU A 45 20.46 21.02 -2.30
N PHE A 46 19.24 20.53 -2.04
CA PHE A 46 18.13 20.65 -2.98
C PHE A 46 17.80 22.13 -3.17
N LYS A 47 17.98 22.64 -4.39
CA LYS A 47 17.60 24.01 -4.78
C LYS A 47 16.44 23.92 -5.76
N VAL A 48 15.26 24.36 -5.32
CA VAL A 48 14.11 24.62 -6.20
C VAL A 48 14.34 25.99 -6.84
N CYS A 49 14.52 26.04 -8.16
CA CYS A 49 14.60 27.31 -8.88
C CYS A 49 13.20 27.91 -9.05
N SER A 50 13.03 29.17 -8.65
CA SER A 50 11.91 30.02 -9.00
C SER A 50 11.96 30.39 -10.48
N PHE A 51 10.79 30.51 -11.13
CA PHE A 51 10.69 31.13 -12.46
C PHE A 51 9.77 32.35 -12.43
N SER A 52 10.30 33.41 -13.05
CA SER A 52 9.73 34.72 -13.29
C SER A 52 8.60 34.69 -14.32
N THR A 53 7.57 35.48 -14.07
CA THR A 53 6.48 35.81 -15.00
C THR A 53 6.99 36.65 -16.16
N PHE A 54 6.65 36.25 -17.40
CA PHE A 54 6.53 37.17 -18.52
C PHE A 54 5.11 37.08 -19.06
N GLY A 55 4.41 38.21 -19.04
CA GLY A 55 3.06 38.38 -19.57
C GLY A 55 3.08 38.68 -21.06
N GLY A 56 2.01 38.25 -21.73
CA GLY A 56 1.70 38.59 -23.11
C GLY A 56 0.27 38.16 -23.39
N ALA A 57 -0.65 39.11 -23.33
CA ALA A 57 -2.04 38.94 -23.69
C ALA A 57 -2.21 39.10 -25.21
N SER A 58 -3.08 38.31 -25.82
CA SER A 58 -3.84 38.72 -27.01
C SER A 58 -5.14 37.92 -27.09
N GLU A 59 -6.24 38.63 -26.94
CA GLU A 59 -7.61 38.23 -27.27
C GLU A 59 -7.74 37.96 -28.78
N PHE A 60 -8.63 37.04 -29.16
CA PHE A 60 -9.39 37.18 -30.40
C PHE A 60 -10.75 36.45 -30.28
N GLU A 61 -11.79 37.17 -30.68
CA GLU A 61 -13.21 36.79 -30.65
C GLU A 61 -13.63 35.82 -31.78
N SER A 62 -14.80 35.23 -31.52
CA SER A 62 -15.72 34.41 -32.32
C SER A 62 -15.78 34.58 -33.85
N ILE A 63 -16.22 33.52 -34.55
CA ILE A 63 -17.39 33.53 -35.45
C ILE A 63 -17.91 32.09 -35.67
N SER A 64 -19.21 32.05 -35.94
CA SER A 64 -20.23 31.01 -35.88
C SER A 64 -20.53 30.19 -37.16
N GLN A 65 -21.42 29.20 -36.98
CA GLN A 65 -22.44 28.63 -37.90
C GLN A 65 -22.08 27.35 -38.70
N ARG A 66 -22.76 26.22 -38.39
CA ARG A 66 -23.92 25.57 -39.09
C ARG A 66 -23.42 24.52 -40.10
N ASN A 67 -24.03 23.35 -40.35
CA ASN A 67 -25.35 22.76 -40.07
C ASN A 67 -25.31 21.26 -40.50
N HIS A 68 -26.23 20.44 -39.94
CA HIS A 68 -26.96 19.32 -40.56
C HIS A 68 -26.17 18.07 -41.03
N ASP A 69 -26.66 16.83 -40.97
CA ASP A 69 -27.91 16.20 -40.52
C ASP A 69 -27.71 14.66 -40.54
N GLU A 70 -28.59 13.94 -39.82
CA GLU A 70 -29.23 12.63 -40.14
C GLU A 70 -28.34 11.38 -40.42
N GLU A 71 -28.68 10.13 -40.08
CA GLU A 71 -29.85 9.44 -39.51
C GLU A 71 -29.42 7.98 -39.15
N GLU A 72 -30.16 7.34 -38.22
CA GLU A 72 -30.69 5.94 -38.16
C GLU A 72 -29.87 4.75 -38.72
N ASP A 73 -29.98 3.47 -38.31
CA ASP A 73 -30.72 2.67 -37.33
C ASP A 73 -30.07 1.28 -37.39
N ASP A 74 -30.16 0.47 -36.32
CA ASP A 74 -30.55 -0.95 -36.42
C ASP A 74 -30.57 -1.62 -35.04
N GLU A 75 -31.79 -1.81 -34.54
CA GLU A 75 -32.14 -2.81 -33.52
C GLU A 75 -32.15 -4.22 -34.13
N GLN A 76 -31.69 -5.23 -33.38
CA GLN A 76 -32.28 -6.56 -33.46
C GLN A 76 -32.20 -7.30 -32.12
N GLN A 77 -33.37 -7.47 -31.51
CA GLN A 77 -33.66 -8.37 -30.40
C GLN A 77 -33.90 -9.80 -30.92
N ILE A 78 -33.35 -10.82 -30.25
CA ILE A 78 -34.02 -12.13 -30.10
C ILE A 78 -33.79 -12.65 -28.66
N ARG A 79 -34.88 -12.73 -27.89
CA ARG A 79 -35.08 -13.64 -26.72
C ARG A 79 -35.38 -15.05 -27.28
N THR A 80 -35.05 -16.21 -26.71
CA THR A 80 -35.39 -16.74 -25.37
C THR A 80 -34.91 -18.20 -25.31
N ARG A 81 -34.37 -18.67 -24.18
CA ARG A 81 -34.82 -19.81 -23.33
C ARG A 81 -33.67 -20.59 -22.69
N ALA A 82 -33.80 -20.70 -21.37
CA ALA A 82 -33.00 -21.44 -20.42
C ALA A 82 -33.15 -22.96 -20.54
N SER A 83 -32.08 -23.67 -20.17
CA SER A 83 -32.11 -24.78 -19.22
C SER A 83 -30.68 -25.18 -18.86
N ASN A 84 -30.41 -25.14 -17.54
CA ASN A 84 -29.57 -26.01 -16.71
C ASN A 84 -28.35 -26.69 -17.36
N ASP A 85 -27.16 -26.43 -16.83
CA ASP A 85 -26.53 -27.36 -15.89
C ASP A 85 -25.47 -26.59 -15.08
N GLU A 86 -25.58 -26.69 -13.75
CA GLU A 86 -24.64 -26.18 -12.75
C GLU A 86 -23.53 -27.22 -12.62
N ASP A 87 -22.35 -26.93 -13.16
CA ASP A 87 -21.11 -27.59 -12.77
C ASP A 87 -20.32 -26.57 -11.93
N ASP A 88 -20.33 -26.78 -10.62
CA ASP A 88 -19.48 -26.09 -9.65
C ASP A 88 -18.02 -26.49 -9.91
N GLU A 89 -17.31 -25.73 -10.76
CA GLU A 89 -15.85 -25.74 -10.79
C GLU A 89 -15.33 -25.04 -9.53
N VAL A 90 -15.10 -25.83 -8.49
CA VAL A 90 -14.26 -25.45 -7.35
C VAL A 90 -12.82 -25.40 -7.88
N ASP A 91 -12.29 -24.19 -8.08
CA ASP A 91 -10.85 -23.95 -8.27
C ASP A 91 -10.11 -24.33 -6.97
N ASP A 92 -9.82 -25.63 -6.81
CA ASP A 92 -8.83 -26.14 -5.88
C ASP A 92 -7.44 -25.73 -6.40
N ASP A 93 -7.02 -24.51 -6.06
CA ASP A 93 -5.60 -24.10 -6.09
C ASP A 93 -4.86 -24.86 -4.96
N ASP A 94 -4.78 -26.18 -5.10
CA ASP A 94 -3.84 -27.04 -4.40
C ASP A 94 -2.45 -26.81 -5.01
N GLU A 95 -1.62 -26.03 -4.32
CA GLU A 95 -0.18 -25.95 -4.57
C GLU A 95 0.46 -27.33 -4.27
N GLU A 96 0.31 -28.31 -5.18
CA GLU A 96 1.23 -29.45 -5.27
C GLU A 96 2.54 -28.96 -5.92
N ASP A 97 3.39 -28.30 -5.13
CA ASP A 97 4.73 -27.91 -5.56
C ASP A 97 5.72 -29.07 -5.30
N GLU A 98 6.23 -29.65 -6.38
CA GLU A 98 7.32 -30.64 -6.34
C GLU A 98 8.56 -30.09 -5.60
N GLU A 99 9.03 -30.83 -4.59
CA GLU A 99 10.25 -30.53 -3.84
C GLU A 99 11.49 -30.74 -4.73
N GLU A 100 11.91 -29.71 -5.48
CA GLU A 100 13.27 -29.66 -6.00
C GLU A 100 14.24 -29.30 -4.85
N GLU A 101 14.90 -30.33 -4.28
CA GLU A 101 16.07 -30.17 -3.40
C GLU A 101 17.27 -29.59 -4.20
N GLY A 102 17.21 -28.30 -4.47
CA GLY A 102 18.32 -27.51 -5.01
C GLY A 102 19.24 -27.01 -3.90
N SER A 103 20.42 -27.65 -3.78
CA SER A 103 21.68 -27.13 -3.20
C SER A 103 21.61 -25.71 -2.61
N ILE A 104 21.82 -25.58 -1.29
CA ILE A 104 21.95 -24.31 -0.54
C ILE A 104 23.01 -23.42 -1.21
N SER A 105 22.56 -22.57 -2.12
CA SER A 105 23.34 -21.46 -2.67
C SER A 105 23.62 -20.50 -1.52
N SER A 106 24.90 -20.25 -1.23
CA SER A 106 25.33 -19.22 -0.28
C SER A 106 24.67 -17.89 -0.62
N PHE A 107 23.77 -17.41 0.24
CA PHE A 107 22.99 -16.19 0.04
C PHE A 107 23.89 -14.96 -0.10
N VAL A 108 23.68 -14.19 -1.15
CA VAL A 108 24.26 -12.85 -1.30
C VAL A 108 23.16 -11.84 -1.01
N PHE A 109 23.22 -11.20 0.16
CA PHE A 109 22.36 -10.06 0.46
C PHE A 109 22.66 -8.91 -0.53
N PRO A 110 21.65 -8.19 -1.01
CA PRO A 110 21.89 -7.04 -1.86
C PRO A 110 22.66 -5.96 -1.10
N GLU A 111 23.42 -5.14 -1.83
CA GLU A 111 24.12 -3.99 -1.24
C GLU A 111 23.13 -2.97 -0.63
N ARG A 112 21.91 -2.88 -1.19
CA ARG A 112 20.84 -1.99 -0.75
C ARG A 112 19.47 -2.63 -0.98
N TRP A 113 18.53 -2.39 -0.07
CA TRP A 113 17.11 -2.67 -0.23
C TRP A 113 16.44 -1.53 -0.98
N ASP A 114 15.61 -1.87 -1.97
CA ASP A 114 14.76 -0.90 -2.63
C ASP A 114 13.59 -0.52 -1.70
N VAL A 115 13.04 -1.50 -1.00
CA VAL A 115 12.05 -1.26 0.05
C VAL A 115 12.34 -2.11 1.28
N LEU A 116 12.34 -1.49 2.44
CA LEU A 116 12.30 -2.14 3.75
C LEU A 116 10.97 -1.78 4.42
N GLY A 117 10.13 -2.77 4.70
CA GLY A 117 8.96 -2.58 5.54
C GLY A 117 9.25 -2.79 7.02
N LEU A 118 8.59 -2.03 7.87
CA LEU A 118 8.52 -2.20 9.32
C LEU A 118 7.06 -2.43 9.70
N GLY A 119 6.68 -3.66 10.02
CA GLY A 119 5.27 -4.01 10.24
C GLY A 119 5.03 -5.23 11.12
N GLN A 120 3.77 -5.47 11.45
CA GLN A 120 3.29 -6.64 12.15
C GLN A 120 3.41 -7.88 11.26
N ALA A 121 4.00 -8.93 11.80
CA ALA A 121 4.02 -10.25 11.19
C ALA A 121 2.94 -11.11 11.85
N MET A 122 1.90 -11.46 11.10
CA MET A 122 0.77 -12.27 11.57
C MET A 122 0.45 -13.40 10.61
N VAL A 123 0.02 -14.54 11.14
CA VAL A 123 -0.49 -15.67 10.34
C VAL A 123 -2.02 -15.63 10.38
N ASP A 124 -2.63 -15.62 9.19
CA ASP A 124 -4.07 -15.61 9.04
C ASP A 124 -4.58 -17.04 8.93
N PHE A 125 -5.61 -17.38 9.69
CA PHE A 125 -6.37 -18.62 9.60
C PHE A 125 -7.77 -18.30 9.11
N SER A 126 -8.07 -18.67 7.87
CA SER A 126 -9.33 -18.33 7.22
C SER A 126 -10.19 -19.58 7.02
N GLY A 127 -11.44 -19.55 7.46
CA GLY A 127 -12.39 -20.65 7.29
C GLY A 127 -13.82 -20.17 7.06
N THR A 128 -14.60 -20.98 6.35
CA THR A 128 -16.04 -20.75 6.16
C THR A 128 -16.81 -21.41 7.31
N VAL A 129 -17.69 -20.66 7.95
CA VAL A 129 -18.50 -21.12 9.10
C VAL A 129 -19.94 -20.64 8.95
N ASP A 130 -20.87 -21.27 9.67
CA ASP A 130 -22.26 -20.79 9.75
C ASP A 130 -22.48 -19.81 10.92
N ASP A 131 -23.66 -19.18 10.95
CA ASP A 131 -24.03 -18.25 12.03
C ASP A 131 -24.16 -18.96 13.39
N GLU A 132 -24.43 -20.27 13.41
CA GLU A 132 -24.53 -21.06 14.63
C GLU A 132 -23.16 -21.24 15.30
N PHE A 133 -22.12 -21.45 14.51
CA PHE A 133 -20.73 -21.51 14.96
C PHE A 133 -20.32 -20.23 15.69
N LEU A 134 -20.60 -19.07 15.09
CA LEU A 134 -20.31 -17.77 15.71
C LEU A 134 -21.07 -17.60 17.03
N LYS A 135 -22.36 -17.96 17.04
CA LYS A 135 -23.21 -17.88 18.24
C LYS A 135 -22.72 -18.79 19.36
N ASN A 136 -22.31 -20.01 19.04
CA ASN A 136 -21.79 -20.98 20.02
C ASN A 136 -20.48 -20.51 20.68
N LEU A 137 -19.69 -19.70 19.97
CA LEU A 137 -18.46 -19.09 20.49
C LEU A 137 -18.67 -17.69 21.07
N GLY A 138 -19.91 -17.15 21.03
CA GLY A 138 -20.23 -15.81 21.50
C GLY A 138 -19.55 -14.70 20.71
N LEU A 139 -19.35 -14.90 19.40
CA LEU A 139 -18.71 -13.95 18.51
C LEU A 139 -19.75 -13.08 17.80
N GLU A 140 -19.51 -11.77 17.79
CA GLU A 140 -20.35 -10.82 17.07
C GLU A 140 -19.95 -10.79 15.59
N LYS A 141 -20.91 -11.12 14.73
CA LYS A 141 -20.71 -11.22 13.29
C LYS A 141 -20.22 -9.90 12.69
N GLY A 142 -19.25 -9.97 11.78
CA GLY A 142 -18.77 -8.81 11.03
C GLY A 142 -17.86 -7.87 11.82
N THR A 143 -17.45 -8.26 13.03
CA THR A 143 -16.61 -7.43 13.90
C THR A 143 -15.15 -7.84 13.87
N ARG A 144 -14.27 -6.91 14.26
CA ARG A 144 -12.89 -7.19 14.62
C ARG A 144 -12.73 -7.14 16.13
N LYS A 145 -12.24 -8.23 16.74
CA LYS A 145 -11.99 -8.32 18.18
C LYS A 145 -10.55 -8.70 18.46
N LEU A 146 -9.91 -8.00 19.40
CA LEU A 146 -8.64 -8.42 19.98
C LEU A 146 -8.91 -9.56 20.98
N VAL A 147 -8.22 -10.68 20.82
CA VAL A 147 -8.40 -11.87 21.67
C VAL A 147 -7.13 -12.22 22.42
N ASN A 148 -7.27 -12.84 23.59
CA ASN A 148 -6.14 -13.37 24.34
C ASN A 148 -5.73 -14.78 23.87
N HIS A 149 -4.67 -15.33 24.47
CA HIS A 149 -4.13 -16.64 24.09
C HIS A 149 -5.14 -17.78 24.25
N GLU A 150 -5.93 -17.77 25.33
CA GLU A 150 -6.94 -18.81 25.63
C GLU A 150 -8.14 -18.71 24.67
N GLU A 151 -8.64 -17.50 24.43
CA GLU A 151 -9.72 -17.25 23.46
C GLU A 151 -9.31 -17.69 22.06
N ARG A 152 -8.09 -17.34 21.61
CA ARG A 152 -7.53 -17.82 20.35
C ARG A 152 -7.51 -19.34 20.29
N GLY A 153 -6.98 -20.00 21.32
CA GLY A 153 -6.90 -21.46 21.40
C GLY A 153 -8.27 -22.13 21.31
N ARG A 154 -9.28 -21.58 22.00
CA ARG A 154 -10.66 -22.07 21.97
C ARG A 154 -11.26 -22.02 20.56
N VAL A 155 -11.03 -20.92 19.84
CA VAL A 155 -11.58 -20.76 18.49
C VAL A 155 -10.85 -21.66 17.50
N LEU A 156 -9.52 -21.74 17.54
CA LEU A 156 -8.76 -22.66 16.69
C LEU A 156 -9.17 -24.11 16.92
N GLN A 157 -9.36 -24.52 18.19
CA GLN A 157 -9.85 -25.85 18.52
C GLN A 157 -11.27 -26.10 18.00
N ALA A 158 -12.14 -25.10 18.04
CA ALA A 158 -13.48 -25.23 17.45
C ALA A 158 -13.44 -25.35 15.93
N MET A 159 -12.42 -24.81 15.27
CA MET A 159 -12.17 -24.99 13.84
C MET A 159 -11.52 -26.34 13.50
N ASP A 160 -11.08 -27.13 14.49
CA ASP A 160 -10.53 -28.46 14.23
C ASP A 160 -11.61 -29.36 13.61
N GLY A 161 -11.36 -29.79 12.37
CA GLY A 161 -12.32 -30.57 11.57
C GLY A 161 -13.10 -29.75 10.54
N CYS A 162 -12.98 -28.43 10.54
CA CYS A 162 -13.42 -27.57 9.44
C CYS A 162 -12.31 -27.43 8.39
N SER A 163 -12.68 -27.18 7.13
CA SER A 163 -11.70 -26.75 6.12
C SER A 163 -11.30 -25.30 6.41
N TYR A 164 -10.01 -25.08 6.69
CA TYR A 164 -9.45 -23.75 6.85
C TYR A 164 -8.07 -23.65 6.18
N LYS A 165 -7.72 -22.43 5.76
CA LYS A 165 -6.46 -22.12 5.10
C LYS A 165 -5.60 -21.24 6.00
N ALA A 166 -4.32 -21.61 6.13
CA ALA A 166 -3.31 -20.76 6.77
C ALA A 166 -2.56 -19.95 5.71
N ALA A 167 -2.41 -18.64 5.93
CA ALA A 167 -1.65 -17.76 5.07
C ALA A 167 -0.75 -16.84 5.90
N ALA A 168 0.40 -16.44 5.36
CA ALA A 168 1.12 -15.32 5.94
C ALA A 168 0.32 -14.05 5.64
N GLY A 169 -0.14 -13.36 6.68
CA GLY A 169 -0.97 -12.17 6.59
C GLY A 169 -0.19 -10.89 6.90
N GLY A 170 -0.94 -9.87 7.31
CA GLY A 170 -0.45 -8.53 7.62
C GLY A 170 -0.51 -7.58 6.42
N SER A 171 -1.02 -6.37 6.65
CA SER A 171 -1.27 -5.38 5.58
C SER A 171 0.03 -4.99 4.88
N LEU A 172 1.08 -4.67 5.65
CA LEU A 172 2.37 -4.35 5.05
C LEU A 172 2.98 -5.56 4.32
N SER A 173 2.81 -6.78 4.85
CA SER A 173 3.30 -7.99 4.19
C SER A 173 2.70 -8.17 2.80
N ASN A 174 1.38 -7.95 2.67
CA ASN A 174 0.68 -8.04 1.40
C ASN A 174 1.19 -7.00 0.40
N THR A 175 1.41 -5.76 0.87
CA THR A 175 2.01 -4.68 0.07
C THR A 175 3.39 -5.08 -0.47
N LEU A 176 4.26 -5.60 0.40
CA LEU A 176 5.64 -5.97 0.02
C LEU A 176 5.68 -7.18 -0.90
N VAL A 177 4.80 -8.17 -0.70
CA VAL A 177 4.69 -9.35 -1.56
C VAL A 177 4.21 -8.96 -2.95
N ALA A 178 3.18 -8.11 -3.05
CA ALA A 178 2.73 -7.60 -4.35
C ALA A 178 3.87 -6.83 -5.06
N LEU A 179 4.63 -6.03 -4.31
CA LEU A 179 5.75 -5.26 -4.86
C LEU A 179 6.88 -6.15 -5.36
N ALA A 180 7.25 -7.18 -4.59
CA ALA A 180 8.29 -8.13 -4.98
C ALA A 180 7.89 -8.93 -6.23
N ARG A 181 6.61 -9.32 -6.32
CA ARG A 181 6.06 -10.01 -7.50
C ARG A 181 6.04 -9.10 -8.74
N LEU A 182 5.54 -7.87 -8.63
CA LEU A 182 5.56 -6.88 -9.73
C LEU A 182 6.99 -6.50 -10.13
N GLY A 183 7.86 -6.37 -9.14
CA GLY A 183 9.26 -6.00 -9.28
C GLY A 183 10.18 -7.17 -9.60
N SER A 184 9.64 -8.34 -9.92
CA SER A 184 10.45 -9.50 -10.31
C SER A 184 11.28 -9.17 -11.55
N ARG A 185 12.45 -9.82 -11.68
CA ARG A 185 13.42 -9.50 -12.72
C ARG A 185 12.78 -9.58 -14.10
N SER A 186 12.76 -8.47 -14.81
CA SER A 186 12.42 -8.42 -16.24
C SER A 186 13.69 -8.44 -17.08
N LEU A 187 13.54 -8.61 -18.39
CA LEU A 187 14.64 -8.51 -19.35
C LEU A 187 15.33 -7.13 -19.31
N ARG A 188 14.61 -6.07 -18.92
CA ARG A 188 15.09 -4.68 -18.98
C ARG A 188 15.47 -4.10 -17.62
N ASP A 189 14.67 -4.38 -16.60
CA ASP A 189 14.83 -3.78 -15.28
C ASP A 189 15.35 -4.76 -14.24
N PRO A 190 16.24 -4.30 -13.32
CA PRO A 190 16.65 -5.12 -12.19
C PRO A 190 15.46 -5.45 -11.29
N ALA A 191 15.57 -6.59 -10.60
CA ALA A 191 14.61 -6.96 -9.58
C ALA A 191 14.59 -5.91 -8.45
N ILE A 192 13.40 -5.64 -7.92
CA ILE A 192 13.21 -4.80 -6.74
C ILE A 192 13.54 -5.65 -5.51
N ASN A 193 14.54 -5.22 -4.74
CA ASN A 193 14.96 -5.91 -3.53
C ASN A 193 14.09 -5.49 -2.36
N VAL A 194 13.24 -6.41 -1.90
CA VAL A 194 12.25 -6.14 -0.85
C VAL A 194 12.59 -6.91 0.42
N ALA A 195 12.55 -6.22 1.56
CA ALA A 195 12.73 -6.80 2.87
C ALA A 195 11.65 -6.32 3.85
N MET A 196 11.45 -7.10 4.91
CA MET A 196 10.56 -6.76 6.02
C MET A 196 11.26 -7.01 7.34
N ALA A 197 11.10 -6.08 8.27
CA ALA A 197 11.39 -6.25 9.68
C ALA A 197 10.09 -6.21 10.48
N GLY A 198 9.95 -7.16 11.39
CA GLY A 198 8.81 -7.33 12.30
C GLY A 198 9.16 -8.38 13.34
N SER A 199 8.22 -8.78 14.19
CA SER A 199 8.48 -9.82 15.19
C SER A 199 7.65 -11.06 14.93
N VAL A 200 8.35 -12.20 14.92
CA VAL A 200 7.77 -13.55 14.97
C VAL A 200 8.45 -14.33 16.08
N ALA A 201 7.76 -15.30 16.66
CA ALA A 201 8.37 -16.19 17.63
C ALA A 201 9.17 -17.29 16.94
N SER A 202 10.00 -17.99 17.70
CA SER A 202 10.67 -19.23 17.29
C SER A 202 9.74 -20.46 17.19
N ASP A 203 8.43 -20.24 17.06
CA ASP A 203 7.41 -21.27 16.92
C ASP A 203 7.19 -21.68 15.45
N LEU A 204 6.37 -22.71 15.23
CA LEU A 204 6.06 -23.22 13.88
C LEU A 204 5.43 -22.14 12.98
N LEU A 205 4.58 -21.28 13.55
CA LEU A 205 3.93 -20.20 12.81
C LEU A 205 4.94 -19.12 12.38
N GLY A 206 5.92 -18.80 13.21
CA GLY A 206 6.99 -17.89 12.87
C GLY A 206 7.89 -18.46 11.77
N GLY A 207 8.19 -19.76 11.82
CA GLY A 207 8.87 -20.47 10.73
C GLY A 207 8.08 -20.42 9.41
N PHE A 208 6.78 -20.77 9.48
CA PHE A 208 5.87 -20.71 8.34
C PHE A 208 5.79 -19.31 7.71
N TYR A 209 5.63 -18.27 8.53
CA TYR A 209 5.55 -16.89 8.06
C TYR A 209 6.82 -16.48 7.28
N ARG A 210 8.00 -16.74 7.87
CA ARG A 210 9.29 -16.43 7.25
C ARG A 210 9.48 -17.14 5.92
N GLU A 211 9.12 -18.43 5.86
CA GLU A 211 9.25 -19.24 4.66
C GLU A 211 8.31 -18.75 3.54
N LYS A 212 7.05 -18.43 3.87
CA LYS A 212 6.10 -17.87 2.89
C LYS A 212 6.56 -16.51 2.34
N LEU A 213 7.16 -15.64 3.16
CA LEU A 213 7.75 -14.37 2.67
C LEU A 213 8.98 -14.63 1.78
N ARG A 214 9.85 -15.56 2.19
CA ARG A 214 11.03 -15.95 1.42
C ARG A 214 10.65 -16.46 0.03
N ARG A 215 9.66 -17.34 -0.08
CA ARG A 215 9.13 -17.84 -1.37
C ARG A 215 8.53 -16.72 -2.23
N ALA A 216 8.02 -15.67 -1.61
CA ALA A 216 7.54 -14.47 -2.29
C ALA A 216 8.64 -13.44 -2.61
N ASN A 217 9.92 -13.79 -2.46
CA ASN A 217 11.08 -12.90 -2.64
C ASN A 217 11.10 -11.68 -1.71
N VAL A 218 10.49 -11.78 -0.52
CA VAL A 218 10.56 -10.79 0.55
C VAL A 218 11.45 -11.33 1.67
N GLN A 219 12.55 -10.65 1.96
CA GLN A 219 13.49 -11.09 2.99
C GLN A 219 13.05 -10.64 4.38
N PHE A 220 12.73 -11.59 5.26
CA PHE A 220 12.38 -11.29 6.65
C PHE A 220 13.63 -11.21 7.54
N LEU A 221 14.00 -10.00 7.96
CA LEU A 221 15.33 -9.71 8.51
C LEU A 221 15.46 -9.93 10.02
N SER A 222 14.36 -9.89 10.75
CA SER A 222 14.40 -10.00 12.22
C SER A 222 14.70 -11.43 12.66
N ALA A 223 15.46 -11.57 13.75
CA ALA A 223 15.63 -12.87 14.40
C ALA A 223 14.31 -13.31 15.10
N PRO A 224 13.98 -14.61 15.12
CA PRO A 224 12.82 -15.09 15.87
C PRO A 224 13.01 -14.89 17.38
N ILE A 225 11.93 -14.53 18.08
CA ILE A 225 11.94 -14.33 19.53
C ILE A 225 11.69 -15.68 20.24
N LYS A 226 12.57 -16.02 21.18
CA LYS A 226 12.43 -17.24 22.00
C LYS A 226 11.34 -17.05 23.06
N ASP A 227 10.69 -18.15 23.43
CA ASP A 227 9.69 -18.17 24.52
C ASP A 227 8.51 -17.19 24.32
N ALA A 228 8.17 -16.91 23.05
CA ALA A 228 7.09 -16.03 22.64
C ALA A 228 6.10 -16.79 21.74
N THR A 229 5.04 -16.12 21.30
CA THR A 229 4.06 -16.68 20.35
C THR A 229 3.87 -15.74 19.17
N THR A 230 3.91 -16.27 17.96
CA THR A 230 3.64 -15.52 16.74
C THR A 230 2.18 -15.06 16.72
N GLY A 231 1.95 -13.83 16.26
CA GLY A 231 0.62 -13.25 16.16
C GLY A 231 -0.22 -13.95 15.10
N THR A 232 -1.54 -13.98 15.31
CA THR A 232 -2.48 -14.65 14.40
C THR A 232 -3.74 -13.83 14.23
N VAL A 233 -4.34 -13.90 13.04
CA VAL A 233 -5.71 -13.41 12.80
C VAL A 233 -6.57 -14.59 12.37
N ILE A 234 -7.65 -14.87 13.08
CA ILE A 234 -8.64 -15.85 12.64
C ILE A 234 -9.74 -15.10 11.89
N VAL A 235 -9.98 -15.48 10.64
CA VAL A 235 -10.99 -14.89 9.76
C VAL A 235 -12.09 -15.92 9.52
N LEU A 236 -13.24 -15.68 10.14
CA LEU A 236 -14.41 -16.53 10.01
C LEU A 236 -15.38 -15.90 9.03
N THR A 237 -15.61 -16.56 7.89
CA THR A 237 -16.47 -16.06 6.82
C THR A 237 -17.79 -16.82 6.80
N THR A 238 -18.92 -16.11 6.86
CA THR A 238 -20.26 -16.69 6.75
C THR A 238 -20.75 -16.69 5.30
N PRO A 239 -21.79 -17.48 4.94
CA PRO A 239 -22.28 -17.59 3.55
C PRO A 239 -22.74 -16.26 2.91
N ASP A 240 -23.10 -15.26 3.71
CA ASP A 240 -23.40 -13.90 3.26
C ASP A 240 -22.15 -13.02 3.08
N ALA A 241 -20.96 -13.64 3.01
CA ALA A 241 -19.65 -13.03 2.84
C ALA A 241 -19.21 -12.07 3.96
N GLN A 242 -19.91 -12.02 5.11
CA GLN A 242 -19.44 -11.27 6.25
C GLN A 242 -18.25 -11.94 6.93
N ARG A 243 -17.27 -11.13 7.34
CA ARG A 243 -16.03 -11.59 7.97
C ARG A 243 -15.96 -11.14 9.43
N THR A 244 -15.83 -12.11 10.33
CA THR A 244 -15.55 -11.88 11.74
C THR A 244 -14.06 -12.16 12.00
N MET A 245 -13.33 -11.15 12.46
CA MET A 245 -11.87 -11.21 12.61
C MET A 245 -11.45 -11.21 14.08
N LEU A 246 -10.63 -12.19 14.47
CA LEU A 246 -10.11 -12.32 15.82
C LEU A 246 -8.59 -12.20 15.79
N ALA A 247 -8.07 -11.06 16.26
CA ALA A 247 -6.65 -10.77 16.26
C ALA A 247 -6.03 -11.12 17.62
N TYR A 248 -5.08 -12.05 17.62
CA TYR A 248 -4.15 -12.26 18.72
C TYR A 248 -2.80 -11.67 18.33
N GLN A 249 -2.41 -10.56 18.96
CA GLN A 249 -1.17 -9.87 18.61
C GLN A 249 0.08 -10.73 18.88
N GLY A 250 0.08 -11.54 19.94
CA GLY A 250 1.28 -12.27 20.34
C GLY A 250 2.49 -11.32 20.42
N THR A 251 3.55 -11.62 19.69
CA THR A 251 4.73 -10.75 19.57
C THR A 251 4.68 -9.72 18.44
N SER A 252 3.66 -9.71 17.58
CA SER A 252 3.65 -8.96 16.32
C SER A 252 3.74 -7.44 16.49
N SER A 253 3.22 -6.90 17.60
CA SER A 253 3.25 -5.46 17.94
C SER A 253 4.59 -4.98 18.51
N THR A 254 5.53 -5.89 18.81
CA THR A 254 6.84 -5.53 19.37
C THR A 254 7.87 -5.43 18.27
N VAL A 255 8.72 -4.39 18.30
CA VAL A 255 9.90 -4.30 17.43
C VAL A 255 11.03 -3.65 18.21
N ASN A 256 12.23 -4.24 18.14
CA ASN A 256 13.43 -3.71 18.77
C ASN A 256 14.37 -3.11 17.73
N PHE A 257 14.97 -1.96 18.05
CA PHE A 257 16.04 -1.39 17.23
C PHE A 257 17.39 -2.04 17.54
N ASP A 258 17.60 -3.24 17.01
CA ASP A 258 18.86 -3.98 17.11
C ASP A 258 19.85 -3.62 15.99
N THR A 259 21.02 -4.27 16.00
CA THR A 259 22.07 -4.06 14.99
C THR A 259 21.68 -4.54 13.61
N SER A 260 20.80 -5.55 13.49
CA SER A 260 20.30 -6.06 12.22
C SER A 260 19.40 -5.02 11.56
N LEU A 261 18.42 -4.50 12.31
CA LEU A 261 17.52 -3.46 11.83
C LEU A 261 18.26 -2.17 11.50
N ALA A 262 19.21 -1.74 12.34
CA ALA A 262 20.06 -0.58 12.04
C ALA A 262 20.85 -0.74 10.73
N SER A 263 21.43 -1.93 10.51
CA SER A 263 22.15 -2.24 9.26
C SER A 263 21.24 -2.21 8.05
N ALA A 264 20.03 -2.78 8.14
CA ALA A 264 19.06 -2.77 7.06
C ALA A 264 18.60 -1.35 6.71
N VAL A 265 18.27 -0.55 7.73
CA VAL A 265 17.78 0.83 7.56
C VAL A 265 18.82 1.72 6.87
N SER A 266 20.10 1.62 7.26
CA SER A 266 21.17 2.39 6.60
C SER A 266 21.35 2.06 5.10
N LYS A 267 20.91 0.87 4.69
CA LYS A 267 21.00 0.35 3.33
C LYS A 267 19.63 0.26 2.67
N THR A 268 18.77 1.27 2.83
CA THR A 268 17.40 1.27 2.28
C THR A 268 17.12 2.50 1.41
N ASN A 269 16.43 2.33 0.28
CA ASN A 269 15.91 3.44 -0.54
C ASN A 269 14.60 4.00 0.03
N ILE A 270 13.62 3.13 0.34
CA ILE A 270 12.33 3.51 0.93
C ILE A 270 12.06 2.63 2.16
N LEU A 271 11.88 3.26 3.32
CA LEU A 271 11.34 2.62 4.51
C LEU A 271 9.81 2.76 4.49
N VAL A 272 9.05 1.67 4.64
CA VAL A 272 7.59 1.72 4.80
C VAL A 272 7.23 1.32 6.22
N VAL A 273 6.56 2.19 6.97
CA VAL A 273 6.11 1.92 8.34
C VAL A 273 4.61 1.64 8.37
N GLU A 274 4.23 0.55 9.01
CA GLU A 274 2.83 0.18 9.20
C GLU A 274 2.22 0.86 10.43
N GLY A 275 1.05 1.49 10.26
CA GLY A 275 0.27 2.13 11.31
C GLY A 275 -0.13 1.19 12.45
N TYR A 276 -0.35 -0.10 12.17
CA TYR A 276 -0.66 -1.08 13.23
C TYR A 276 0.44 -1.27 14.28
N LEU A 277 1.67 -0.79 14.05
CA LEU A 277 2.73 -0.84 15.05
C LEU A 277 2.60 0.23 16.15
N PHE A 278 1.71 1.21 16.00
CA PHE A 278 1.53 2.32 16.93
C PHE A 278 0.73 1.95 18.19
N GLU A 279 0.85 0.72 18.69
CA GLU A 279 0.10 0.24 19.86
C GLU A 279 0.92 0.32 21.15
N LEU A 280 2.22 0.04 21.07
CA LEU A 280 3.09 -0.09 22.24
C LEU A 280 4.04 1.11 22.36
N PRO A 281 4.15 1.77 23.53
CA PRO A 281 5.03 2.92 23.71
C PRO A 281 6.49 2.70 23.31
N ASP A 282 7.05 1.51 23.59
CA ASP A 282 8.42 1.19 23.21
C ASP A 282 8.58 0.88 21.71
N THR A 283 7.55 0.33 21.07
CA THR A 283 7.52 0.19 19.60
C THR A 283 7.44 1.57 18.95
N ILE A 284 6.63 2.49 19.46
CA ILE A 284 6.54 3.87 18.96
C ILE A 284 7.90 4.57 19.03
N LYS A 285 8.62 4.48 20.17
CA LYS A 285 10.00 5.03 20.28
C LYS A 285 10.94 4.40 19.26
N THR A 286 10.80 3.10 19.00
CA THR A 286 11.57 2.39 17.99
C THR A 286 11.26 2.92 16.58
N ILE A 287 9.99 3.12 16.24
CA ILE A 287 9.56 3.72 14.97
C ILE A 287 10.22 5.10 14.79
N THR A 288 10.13 5.99 15.78
CA THR A 288 10.75 7.33 15.71
C THR A 288 12.26 7.23 15.43
N LYS A 289 12.96 6.31 16.11
CA LYS A 289 14.39 6.08 15.91
C LYS A 289 14.70 5.56 14.50
N VAL A 290 13.92 4.59 14.01
CA VAL A 290 14.06 4.01 12.67
C VAL A 290 13.83 5.07 11.59
N CYS A 291 12.77 5.87 11.69
CA CYS A 291 12.47 6.95 10.75
C CYS A 291 13.59 7.99 10.71
N LYS A 292 14.13 8.38 11.87
CA LYS A 292 15.25 9.31 11.97
C LYS A 292 16.51 8.76 11.30
N GLU A 293 16.84 7.49 11.53
CA GLU A 293 18.00 6.83 10.93
C GLU A 293 17.83 6.61 9.42
N ALA A 294 16.62 6.28 8.97
CA ALA A 294 16.32 6.13 7.55
C ALA A 294 16.61 7.45 6.80
N ARG A 295 16.07 8.57 7.32
CA ARG A 295 16.29 9.89 6.72
C ARG A 295 17.73 10.36 6.78
N SER A 296 18.46 10.10 7.88
CA SER A 296 19.87 10.47 7.98
C SER A 296 20.74 9.74 6.96
N ASN A 297 20.32 8.54 6.52
CA ASN A 297 20.94 7.75 5.46
C ASN A 297 20.34 8.00 4.06
N GLY A 298 19.49 9.03 3.91
CA GLY A 298 18.90 9.44 2.64
C GLY A 298 17.80 8.53 2.10
N ALA A 299 17.20 7.68 2.94
CA ALA A 299 16.01 6.93 2.57
C ALA A 299 14.76 7.83 2.65
N LEU A 300 13.79 7.56 1.79
CA LEU A 300 12.44 8.10 1.94
C LEU A 300 11.68 7.31 3.00
N VAL A 301 10.80 7.96 3.75
CA VAL A 301 9.90 7.30 4.70
C VAL A 301 8.48 7.33 4.17
N ALA A 302 7.87 6.16 4.02
CA ALA A 302 6.48 5.97 3.70
C ALA A 302 5.72 5.44 4.92
N VAL A 303 4.46 5.85 5.08
CA VAL A 303 3.59 5.36 6.15
C VAL A 303 2.30 4.83 5.54
N THR A 304 1.86 3.62 5.95
CA THR A 304 0.48 3.18 5.71
C THR A 304 -0.36 3.43 6.96
N ALA A 305 -1.46 4.16 6.82
CA ALA A 305 -2.31 4.60 7.92
C ALA A 305 -2.99 3.44 8.67
N SER A 306 -3.28 2.34 7.95
CA SER A 306 -3.71 1.03 8.45
C SER A 306 -5.13 0.94 9.04
N ASP A 307 -5.49 1.79 10.00
CA ASP A 307 -6.79 1.70 10.70
C ASP A 307 -7.15 3.00 11.45
N VAL A 308 -8.41 3.42 11.31
CA VAL A 308 -8.97 4.63 11.95
C VAL A 308 -8.83 4.57 13.47
N THR A 309 -9.14 3.45 14.11
CA THR A 309 -9.11 3.34 15.58
C THR A 309 -7.69 3.38 16.13
N CYS A 310 -6.69 2.94 15.34
CA CYS A 310 -5.28 3.07 15.71
C CYS A 310 -4.84 4.54 15.64
N ILE A 311 -5.24 5.25 14.58
CA ILE A 311 -4.98 6.69 14.41
C ILE A 311 -5.59 7.47 15.57
N GLU A 312 -6.88 7.28 15.86
CA GLU A 312 -7.58 8.05 16.90
C GLU A 312 -6.99 7.80 18.30
N ARG A 313 -6.63 6.56 18.65
CA ARG A 313 -6.03 6.23 19.94
C ARG A 313 -4.62 6.80 20.12
N HIS A 314 -3.87 6.95 19.03
CA HIS A 314 -2.46 7.33 19.05
C HIS A 314 -2.17 8.55 18.17
N TYR A 315 -3.13 9.47 18.07
CA TYR A 315 -3.14 10.58 17.12
C TYR A 315 -1.85 11.41 17.14
N ASP A 316 -1.41 11.83 18.32
CA ASP A 316 -0.20 12.64 18.47
C ASP A 316 1.06 11.89 18.02
N HIS A 317 1.13 10.59 18.29
CA HIS A 317 2.26 9.74 17.87
C HIS A 317 2.26 9.49 16.35
N PHE A 318 1.08 9.29 15.75
CA PHE A 318 0.95 9.23 14.29
C PHE A 318 1.46 10.54 13.66
N TRP A 319 1.01 11.69 14.15
CA TRP A 319 1.43 12.99 13.64
C TRP A 319 2.90 13.31 13.91
N GLU A 320 3.48 12.83 15.01
CA GLU A 320 4.91 12.92 15.25
C GLU A 320 5.69 12.27 14.10
N ILE A 321 5.24 11.12 13.59
CA ILE A 321 5.89 10.41 12.49
C ILE A 321 5.52 11.04 11.13
N VAL A 322 4.23 11.20 10.86
CA VAL A 322 3.71 11.71 9.58
C VAL A 322 4.19 13.13 9.31
N GLY A 323 4.03 14.04 10.27
CA GLY A 323 4.36 15.46 10.07
C GLY A 323 5.86 15.76 10.03
N ASN A 324 6.69 14.96 10.69
CA ASN A 324 8.13 15.25 10.80
C ASN A 324 9.03 14.35 9.94
N TYR A 325 8.58 13.16 9.57
CA TYR A 325 9.42 12.18 8.89
C TYR A 325 8.85 11.64 7.59
N ALA A 326 7.54 11.54 7.41
CA ALA A 326 6.97 10.92 6.23
C ALA A 326 7.18 11.76 4.95
N ASP A 327 7.71 11.10 3.93
CA ASP A 327 7.79 11.58 2.55
C ASP A 327 6.59 11.08 1.73
N LEU A 328 6.05 9.89 2.07
CA LEU A 328 4.87 9.30 1.45
C LEU A 328 3.84 8.87 2.53
N ILE A 329 2.55 9.00 2.23
CA ILE A 329 1.49 8.39 3.05
C ILE A 329 0.44 7.70 2.19
N PHE A 330 0.07 6.49 2.60
CA PHE A 330 -1.01 5.68 2.02
C PHE A 330 -2.15 5.60 3.04
N ALA A 331 -3.35 5.98 2.64
CA ALA A 331 -4.54 5.91 3.46
C ALA A 331 -5.77 5.63 2.60
N ASN A 332 -6.81 5.04 3.17
CA ASN A 332 -8.16 5.21 2.63
C ASN A 332 -8.75 6.57 3.08
N VAL A 333 -9.91 6.93 2.54
CA VAL A 333 -10.55 8.21 2.85
C VAL A 333 -10.89 8.39 4.33
N ASP A 334 -11.30 7.33 5.02
CA ASP A 334 -11.70 7.40 6.43
C ASP A 334 -10.47 7.54 7.35
N GLU A 335 -9.40 6.80 7.06
CA GLU A 335 -8.09 6.97 7.68
C GLU A 335 -7.52 8.37 7.43
N ALA A 336 -7.65 8.90 6.21
CA ALA A 336 -7.21 10.25 5.87
C ALA A 336 -8.00 11.31 6.65
N ARG A 337 -9.32 11.15 6.79
CA ARG A 337 -10.16 12.02 7.62
C ARG A 337 -9.77 11.95 9.09
N ALA A 338 -9.52 10.75 9.61
CA ALA A 338 -9.06 10.56 10.99
C ALA A 338 -7.71 11.24 11.24
N LEU A 339 -6.75 11.12 10.31
CA LEU A 339 -5.47 11.84 10.38
C LEU A 339 -5.66 13.36 10.35
N CYS A 340 -6.62 13.88 9.60
CA CYS A 340 -6.91 15.32 9.55
C CYS A 340 -7.79 15.81 10.71
N ASN A 341 -8.33 14.90 11.54
CA ASN A 341 -9.41 15.19 12.48
C ASN A 341 -10.60 15.91 11.79
N PHE A 342 -10.97 15.43 10.60
CA PHE A 342 -12.07 15.94 9.79
C PHE A 342 -13.33 15.07 9.93
N ASP A 343 -14.48 15.70 9.71
CA ASP A 343 -15.77 15.02 9.72
C ASP A 343 -15.89 13.97 8.60
N ALA A 344 -16.76 12.97 8.81
CA ALA A 344 -17.01 11.89 7.86
C ALA A 344 -17.54 12.35 6.49
N ASN A 345 -18.09 13.57 6.40
CA ASN A 345 -18.60 14.15 5.16
C ASN A 345 -17.54 14.91 4.36
N GLU A 346 -16.34 15.14 4.91
CA GLU A 346 -15.32 15.90 4.22
C GLU A 346 -14.85 15.15 2.96
N SER A 347 -14.65 15.88 1.87
CA SER A 347 -14.42 15.25 0.57
C SER A 347 -13.02 14.63 0.46
N THR A 348 -12.90 13.53 -0.28
CA THR A 348 -11.62 12.85 -0.53
C THR A 348 -10.57 13.78 -1.12
N VAL A 349 -10.98 14.69 -2.02
CA VAL A 349 -10.08 15.68 -2.62
C VAL A 349 -9.60 16.71 -1.59
N SER A 350 -10.47 17.17 -0.69
CA SER A 350 -10.11 18.12 0.38
C SER A 350 -9.11 17.52 1.36
N VAL A 351 -9.38 16.31 1.87
CA VAL A 351 -8.47 15.64 2.84
C VAL A 351 -7.11 15.38 2.20
N THR A 352 -7.10 14.97 0.93
CA THR A 352 -5.86 14.72 0.18
C THR A 352 -5.05 16.01 0.00
N ARG A 353 -5.71 17.11 -0.39
CA ARG A 353 -5.06 18.42 -0.51
C ARG A 353 -4.49 18.89 0.82
N TYR A 354 -5.24 18.76 1.91
CA TYR A 354 -4.79 19.14 3.23
C TYR A 354 -3.53 18.37 3.66
N LEU A 355 -3.56 17.03 3.61
CA LEU A 355 -2.40 16.20 3.95
C LEU A 355 -1.17 16.53 3.09
N SER A 356 -1.38 16.87 1.81
CA SER A 356 -0.28 17.15 0.87
C SER A 356 0.46 18.47 1.14
N GLN A 357 0.00 19.26 2.12
CA GLN A 357 0.73 20.41 2.65
C GLN A 357 1.82 19.99 3.66
N PHE A 358 1.66 18.81 4.27
CA PHE A 358 2.57 18.27 5.28
C PHE A 358 3.43 17.13 4.74
N VAL A 359 2.86 16.28 3.89
CA VAL A 359 3.54 15.11 3.31
C VAL A 359 3.77 15.35 1.81
N PRO A 360 5.02 15.18 1.30
CA PRO A 360 5.35 15.41 -0.11
C PRO A 360 4.49 14.66 -1.13
N LEU A 361 4.15 13.39 -0.85
CA LEU A 361 3.26 12.58 -1.68
C LEU A 361 2.21 11.88 -0.81
N VAL A 362 0.94 12.21 -1.06
CA VAL A 362 -0.21 11.61 -0.37
C VAL A 362 -0.98 10.75 -1.35
N SER A 363 -1.39 9.56 -0.93
CA SER A 363 -2.25 8.67 -1.71
C SER A 363 -3.48 8.30 -0.88
N VAL A 364 -4.65 8.78 -1.30
CA VAL A 364 -5.94 8.48 -0.63
C VAL A 364 -6.83 7.66 -1.54
N THR A 365 -7.14 6.43 -1.16
CA THR A 365 -8.09 5.56 -1.87
C THR A 365 -9.52 5.75 -1.39
N ASP A 366 -10.49 5.61 -2.30
CA ASP A 366 -11.91 5.88 -2.04
C ASP A 366 -12.83 4.79 -2.63
N GLY A 367 -12.40 3.53 -2.50
CA GLY A 367 -13.12 2.37 -3.01
C GLY A 367 -13.48 2.51 -4.51
N LEU A 368 -14.74 2.25 -4.83
CA LEU A 368 -15.26 2.35 -6.21
C LEU A 368 -15.26 3.77 -6.79
N ARG A 369 -15.01 4.81 -5.97
CA ARG A 369 -14.88 6.19 -6.47
C ARG A 369 -13.49 6.47 -7.04
N GLY A 370 -12.53 5.56 -6.90
CA GLY A 370 -11.15 5.72 -7.35
C GLY A 370 -10.25 6.20 -6.23
N SER A 371 -9.35 7.13 -6.53
CA SER A 371 -8.39 7.66 -5.55
C SER A 371 -7.90 9.05 -5.94
N TYR A 372 -7.19 9.68 -5.00
CA TYR A 372 -6.51 10.96 -5.23
C TYR A 372 -5.05 10.86 -4.82
N ILE A 373 -4.17 11.41 -5.65
CA ILE A 373 -2.74 11.59 -5.34
C ILE A 373 -2.46 13.07 -5.08
N GLY A 374 -2.05 13.40 -3.86
CA GLY A 374 -1.80 14.75 -3.39
C GLY A 374 -0.33 15.13 -3.41
N VAL A 375 -0.01 16.32 -3.91
CA VAL A 375 1.34 16.91 -3.90
C VAL A 375 1.24 18.43 -3.75
N LYS A 376 1.95 19.01 -2.78
CA LYS A 376 2.10 20.47 -2.59
C LYS A 376 0.76 21.25 -2.53
N GLY A 377 -0.23 20.70 -1.85
CA GLY A 377 -1.56 21.32 -1.70
C GLY A 377 -2.53 21.05 -2.86
N GLU A 378 -2.09 20.34 -3.91
CA GLU A 378 -2.95 19.91 -5.02
C GLU A 378 -3.25 18.41 -4.94
N ALA A 379 -4.32 17.99 -5.60
CA ALA A 379 -4.74 16.59 -5.67
C ALA A 379 -5.16 16.21 -7.10
N VAL A 380 -4.62 15.08 -7.58
CA VAL A 380 -4.92 14.52 -8.90
C VAL A 380 -5.87 13.35 -8.74
N TYR A 381 -7.04 13.44 -9.38
CA TYR A 381 -7.99 12.33 -9.42
C TYR A 381 -7.51 11.20 -10.33
N ILE A 382 -7.60 9.98 -9.79
CA ILE A 382 -7.30 8.73 -10.48
C ILE A 382 -8.58 7.89 -10.54
N PRO A 383 -9.09 7.59 -11.75
CA PRO A 383 -10.26 6.73 -11.89
C PRO A 383 -9.95 5.31 -11.43
N PRO A 384 -10.93 4.57 -10.89
CA PRO A 384 -10.76 3.16 -10.57
C PRO A 384 -10.52 2.35 -11.85
N SER A 385 -9.73 1.28 -11.77
CA SER A 385 -9.63 0.33 -12.87
C SER A 385 -10.84 -0.62 -12.85
N PRO A 386 -11.51 -0.87 -13.99
CA PRO A 386 -12.64 -1.78 -14.05
C PRO A 386 -12.28 -3.19 -13.59
N CYS A 387 -13.12 -3.80 -12.73
CA CYS A 387 -13.06 -5.21 -12.35
C CYS A 387 -14.43 -5.66 -11.83
N VAL A 388 -14.65 -6.98 -11.80
CA VAL A 388 -15.76 -7.59 -11.05
C VAL A 388 -15.23 -7.93 -9.66
N PRO A 389 -15.79 -7.36 -8.58
CA PRO A 389 -15.26 -7.59 -7.24
C PRO A 389 -15.59 -9.00 -6.75
N VAL A 390 -14.55 -9.71 -6.31
CA VAL A 390 -14.62 -11.02 -5.64
C VAL A 390 -14.32 -10.85 -4.15
N ASP A 391 -13.21 -10.17 -3.82
CA ASP A 391 -12.78 -9.92 -2.45
C ASP A 391 -12.11 -8.54 -2.36
N THR A 392 -12.61 -7.64 -1.51
CA THR A 392 -12.05 -6.30 -1.38
C THR A 392 -10.84 -6.22 -0.44
N CYS A 393 -10.52 -7.30 0.29
CA CYS A 393 -9.40 -7.30 1.22
C CYS A 393 -8.05 -7.22 0.50
N GLY A 394 -7.14 -6.41 1.04
CA GLY A 394 -5.84 -6.15 0.43
C GLY A 394 -5.86 -5.17 -0.74
N ALA A 395 -7.01 -4.59 -1.12
CA ALA A 395 -7.08 -3.60 -2.19
C ALA A 395 -6.20 -2.37 -1.93
N GLY A 396 -6.21 -1.85 -0.69
CA GLY A 396 -5.35 -0.74 -0.26
C GLY A 396 -3.85 -1.11 -0.27
N ASP A 397 -3.52 -2.31 0.20
CA ASP A 397 -2.14 -2.84 0.21
C ASP A 397 -1.59 -2.97 -1.23
N ALA A 398 -2.42 -3.52 -2.12
CA ALA A 398 -2.12 -3.68 -3.54
C ALA A 398 -1.98 -2.31 -4.24
N TYR A 399 -2.83 -1.35 -3.90
CA TYR A 399 -2.72 0.02 -4.39
C TYR A 399 -1.40 0.67 -3.95
N ALA A 400 -1.04 0.58 -2.66
CA ALA A 400 0.22 1.09 -2.13
C ALA A 400 1.43 0.45 -2.83
N SER A 401 1.38 -0.87 -3.09
CA SER A 401 2.40 -1.57 -3.87
C SER A 401 2.56 -1.00 -5.27
N GLY A 402 1.46 -0.69 -5.97
CA GLY A 402 1.52 -0.10 -7.31
C GLY A 402 2.09 1.33 -7.31
N ILE A 403 1.79 2.14 -6.27
CA ILE A 403 2.43 3.45 -6.11
C ILE A 403 3.95 3.29 -5.91
N LEU A 404 4.37 2.42 -4.99
CA LEU A 404 5.79 2.13 -4.73
C LEU A 404 6.49 1.63 -6.00
N TYR A 405 5.85 0.73 -6.75
CA TYR A 405 6.36 0.24 -8.03
C TYR A 405 6.58 1.39 -9.03
N GLY A 406 5.58 2.26 -9.22
CA GLY A 406 5.69 3.42 -10.12
C GLY A 406 6.81 4.37 -9.71
N VAL A 407 6.97 4.64 -8.41
CA VAL A 407 8.06 5.48 -7.87
C VAL A 407 9.43 4.85 -8.12
N LEU A 408 9.59 3.55 -7.83
CA LEU A 408 10.86 2.83 -8.00
C LEU A 408 11.26 2.66 -9.46
N ARG A 409 10.28 2.51 -10.37
CA ARG A 409 10.50 2.51 -11.82
C ARG A 409 10.69 3.93 -12.40
N GLY A 410 10.62 4.97 -11.58
CA GLY A 410 10.91 6.34 -11.98
C GLY A 410 9.84 6.95 -12.90
N VAL A 411 8.59 6.50 -12.78
CA VAL A 411 7.45 7.10 -13.50
C VAL A 411 7.30 8.55 -13.05
N SER A 412 7.37 9.50 -13.98
CA SER A 412 7.38 10.94 -13.65
C SER A 412 5.99 11.57 -13.55
N ASP A 413 4.95 10.88 -14.03
CA ASP A 413 3.57 11.37 -14.07
C ASP A 413 2.71 10.73 -12.98
N LEU A 414 2.07 11.56 -12.16
CA LEU A 414 1.23 11.12 -11.05
C LEU A 414 0.00 10.33 -11.53
N ARG A 415 -0.57 10.70 -12.69
CA ARG A 415 -1.72 9.98 -13.23
C ARG A 415 -1.34 8.56 -13.65
N ASN A 416 -0.17 8.38 -14.26
CA ASN A 416 0.35 7.06 -14.62
C ASN A 416 0.70 6.23 -13.37
N ILE A 417 1.35 6.82 -12.35
CA ILE A 417 1.59 6.15 -11.06
C ILE A 417 0.27 5.66 -10.46
N GLY A 418 -0.75 6.53 -10.40
CA GLY A 418 -2.08 6.17 -9.90
C GLY A 418 -2.77 5.12 -10.75
N THR A 419 -2.61 5.16 -12.08
CA THR A 419 -3.20 4.17 -12.99
C THR A 419 -2.59 2.78 -12.79
N ILE A 420 -1.27 2.70 -12.58
CA ILE A 420 -0.59 1.46 -12.20
C ILE A 420 -1.18 0.93 -10.88
N ALA A 421 -1.26 1.77 -9.86
CA ALA A 421 -1.82 1.41 -8.56
C ALA A 421 -3.27 0.93 -8.63
N ALA A 422 -4.12 1.64 -9.40
CA ALA A 422 -5.52 1.27 -9.60
C ALA A 422 -5.66 -0.09 -10.30
N LYS A 423 -4.81 -0.40 -11.29
CA LYS A 423 -4.82 -1.70 -11.97
C LYS A 423 -4.39 -2.83 -11.03
N VAL A 424 -3.30 -2.64 -10.27
CA VAL A 424 -2.82 -3.63 -9.29
C VAL A 424 -3.91 -3.92 -8.24
N ALA A 425 -4.55 -2.87 -7.71
CA ALA A 425 -5.65 -3.01 -6.76
C ALA A 425 -6.85 -3.74 -7.37
N ALA A 426 -7.28 -3.38 -8.58
CA ALA A 426 -8.40 -4.03 -9.26
C ALA A 426 -8.14 -5.51 -9.55
N THR A 427 -6.90 -5.89 -9.87
CA THR A 427 -6.52 -7.29 -10.04
C THR A 427 -6.63 -8.08 -8.75
N VAL A 428 -6.20 -7.52 -7.61
CA VAL A 428 -6.38 -8.17 -6.31
C VAL A 428 -7.86 -8.24 -5.92
N VAL A 429 -8.63 -7.21 -6.22
CA VAL A 429 -10.08 -7.19 -5.94
C VAL A 429 -10.85 -8.26 -6.72
N ALA A 430 -10.34 -8.66 -7.90
CA ALA A 430 -10.95 -9.64 -8.79
C ALA A 430 -10.57 -11.11 -8.49
N GLN A 431 -9.88 -11.38 -7.37
CA GLN A 431 -9.49 -12.73 -6.94
C GLN A 431 -9.87 -12.95 -5.47
N GLN A 432 -9.87 -14.20 -5.03
CA GLN A 432 -9.98 -14.53 -3.61
C GLN A 432 -8.65 -14.24 -2.89
N GLY A 433 -8.72 -13.62 -1.71
CA GLY A 433 -7.57 -13.38 -0.85
C GLY A 433 -6.75 -12.14 -1.21
N THR A 434 -5.82 -11.78 -0.32
CA THR A 434 -5.22 -10.43 -0.27
C THR A 434 -3.93 -10.25 -1.07
N ARG A 435 -3.38 -11.32 -1.65
CA ARG A 435 -2.04 -11.31 -2.28
C ARG A 435 -2.15 -11.49 -3.79
N LEU A 436 -1.66 -10.49 -4.53
CA LEU A 436 -1.55 -10.51 -6.00
C LEU A 436 -0.86 -11.79 -6.49
N ARG A 437 -1.54 -12.62 -7.29
CA ARG A 437 -0.96 -13.86 -7.85
C ARG A 437 0.28 -13.58 -8.71
N ILE A 438 1.20 -14.55 -8.77
CA ILE A 438 2.46 -14.41 -9.51
C ILE A 438 2.21 -14.20 -11.01
N SER A 439 1.33 -15.03 -11.60
CA SER A 439 0.94 -14.94 -13.01
C SER A 439 0.35 -13.57 -13.37
N ASP A 440 -0.50 -13.03 -12.49
CA ASP A 440 -1.11 -11.72 -12.66
C ASP A 440 -0.09 -10.58 -12.51
N ALA A 441 0.84 -10.70 -11.57
CA ALA A 441 1.93 -9.73 -11.42
C ALA A 441 2.84 -9.64 -12.65
N VAL A 442 3.16 -10.78 -13.27
CA VAL A 442 3.95 -10.83 -14.52
C VAL A 442 3.21 -10.11 -15.64
N LYS A 443 1.94 -10.45 -15.88
CA LYS A 443 1.09 -9.78 -16.90
C LYS A 443 0.99 -8.27 -16.67
N LEU A 444 0.83 -7.85 -15.42
CA LEU A 444 0.77 -6.43 -15.06
C LEU A 444 2.09 -5.73 -15.37
N ALA A 445 3.22 -6.29 -14.94
CA ALA A 445 4.55 -5.73 -15.18
C ALA A 445 4.83 -5.55 -16.68
N GLU A 446 4.55 -6.58 -17.50
CA GLU A 446 4.67 -6.51 -18.96
C GLU A 446 3.79 -5.40 -19.56
N SER A 447 2.56 -5.25 -19.07
CA SER A 447 1.64 -4.21 -19.54
C SER A 447 2.14 -2.80 -19.22
N PHE A 448 2.86 -2.61 -18.11
CA PHE A 448 3.38 -1.32 -17.69
C PHE A 448 4.63 -0.92 -18.48
N GLU A 449 5.49 -1.88 -18.81
CA GLU A 449 6.67 -1.63 -19.66
C GLU A 449 6.27 -1.10 -21.04
N PHE A 450 5.24 -1.68 -21.66
CA PHE A 450 4.74 -1.22 -22.96
C PHE A 450 4.20 0.22 -22.92
N GLN A 451 3.54 0.59 -21.82
CA GLN A 451 3.00 1.95 -21.62
C GLN A 451 4.12 2.98 -21.40
N LEU A 452 5.20 2.60 -20.71
CA LEU A 452 6.36 3.46 -20.52
C LEU A 452 7.09 3.72 -21.85
N ASP A 453 7.30 2.70 -22.68
CA ASP A 453 7.97 2.84 -23.98
C ASP A 453 7.17 3.74 -24.95
N THR A 454 5.84 3.59 -25.01
CA THR A 454 4.99 4.43 -25.88
C THR A 454 4.92 5.89 -25.43
N SER A 455 5.06 6.17 -24.13
CA SER A 455 5.10 7.54 -23.60
C SER A 455 6.41 8.27 -23.95
N VAL A 456 7.54 7.55 -23.98
CA VAL A 456 8.85 8.09 -24.39
C VAL A 456 8.90 8.33 -25.90
N VAL A 457 8.35 7.43 -26.72
CA VAL A 457 8.31 7.60 -28.18
C VAL A 457 7.43 8.79 -28.58
N ARG A 458 6.37 9.09 -27.82
CA ARG A 458 5.49 10.24 -28.11
C ARG A 458 6.10 11.59 -27.72
N SER A 459 7.05 11.65 -26.79
CA SER A 459 7.75 12.92 -26.48
C SER A 459 8.75 13.34 -27.56
N ASP A 460 9.23 12.41 -28.40
CA ASP A 460 10.24 12.68 -29.41
C ASP A 460 9.68 13.12 -30.78
N ILE A 461 8.35 13.12 -30.96
CA ILE A 461 7.70 13.51 -32.24
C ILE A 461 7.27 15.00 -32.24
N GLY A 462 7.57 15.75 -31.17
CA GLY A 462 7.17 17.15 -31.00
C GLY A 462 8.21 18.22 -31.37
N THR A 463 9.26 17.89 -32.12
CA THR A 463 10.24 18.89 -32.60
C THR A 463 10.67 18.60 -34.03
N VAL A 464 9.92 19.14 -35.01
CA VAL A 464 10.44 19.47 -36.34
C VAL A 464 9.88 20.83 -36.74
#